data_AF-A0A0D6LDI8-F1
#
_entry.id   AF-A0A0D6LDI8-F1
#
_cell.length_a   1.000
_cell.length_b   1.000
_cell.length_c   1.000
_cell.angle_alpha   90.00
_cell.angle_beta   90.00
_cell.angle_gamma   90.00
#
_symmetry.space_group_name_H-M   'P 1'
#
loop_
_entity.id
_entity.type
_entity.pdbx_description
1 polymer ?
#
loop_
_entity_poly.entity_id
_entity_poly.type
_entity_poly.pdbx_seq_one_letter_code
_entity_poly.pdbx_strand_id
1 'polypeptide(L)'
;MQYRGRGNSLRQSHRNLLQLVITRYFRYVQEFVVPVALFAQMHSILEQMFAKDSGIAMPVLDRITVQIGEEWGPLLVSHNFDNLKVGRMLCKRLSEVNLDVKVSDSEMVTPCGFRSLVRYFLEVTDPETIWNLTLEDCTTMGQGYHGPADFSRCRNQVFISYVRTLLDLGVAINRLTLLDKRKISPYMMVMSLNKRRSIYMYPEFKRCRELFVCYDIGLVAPIFAHENDRFTSLQVFEVDESHVLYKRDLLEYLSSAPNLGEMRVVVPATWSRRVSTCTKGCFTNPDFACFRNTVHVRRSAKLQK
;
A
#
# COMPACT_ATOMS: atom_id res chain seq x y z
N MET A 1 17.62 7.13 -28.43
CA MET A 1 16.49 6.28 -28.85
C MET A 1 15.30 6.59 -27.96
N GLN A 2 14.34 7.36 -28.48
CA GLN A 2 13.10 7.69 -27.77
C GLN A 2 12.21 6.44 -27.74
N TYR A 3 12.04 5.84 -26.56
CA TYR A 3 10.90 4.96 -26.32
C TYR A 3 9.64 5.85 -26.36
N ARG A 4 9.06 6.03 -27.55
CA ARG A 4 7.65 6.40 -27.67
C ARG A 4 6.86 5.22 -27.13
N GLY A 5 6.52 5.29 -25.84
CA GLY A 5 5.62 4.32 -25.23
C GLY A 5 4.36 4.22 -26.10
N ARG A 6 4.13 3.05 -26.69
CA ARG A 6 2.80 2.66 -27.18
C ARG A 6 1.90 2.48 -25.95
N GLY A 7 1.57 3.58 -25.27
CA GLY A 7 0.41 3.61 -24.41
C GLY A 7 -0.81 3.46 -25.31
N ASN A 8 -1.69 2.52 -25.00
CA ASN A 8 -2.92 2.26 -25.73
C ASN A 8 -3.76 3.55 -25.84
N SER A 9 -3.55 4.31 -26.91
CA SER A 9 -4.34 5.49 -27.20
C SER A 9 -5.74 5.02 -27.57
N LEU A 10 -6.73 5.43 -26.78
CA LEU A 10 -8.13 5.13 -27.08
C LEU A 10 -8.47 5.63 -28.49
N ARG A 11 -9.17 4.80 -29.28
CA ARG A 11 -9.78 5.25 -30.53
C ARG A 11 -10.67 6.47 -30.26
N GLN A 12 -10.78 7.37 -31.23
CA GLN A 12 -11.54 8.61 -31.06
C GLN A 12 -12.99 8.34 -30.62
N SER A 13 -13.63 7.28 -31.12
CA SER A 13 -14.97 6.87 -30.71
C SER A 13 -15.05 6.55 -29.21
N HIS A 14 -14.06 5.84 -28.65
CA HIS A 14 -14.01 5.54 -27.23
C HIS A 14 -13.74 6.79 -26.37
N ARG A 15 -12.91 7.72 -26.86
CA ARG A 15 -12.70 9.02 -26.17
C ARG A 15 -13.98 9.84 -26.12
N ASN A 16 -14.70 9.93 -27.25
CA ASN A 16 -15.99 10.63 -27.32
C ASN A 16 -17.01 9.99 -26.37
N LEU A 17 -17.08 8.66 -26.34
CA LEU A 17 -17.96 7.94 -25.42
C LEU A 17 -17.59 8.23 -23.95
N LEU A 18 -16.30 8.15 -23.60
CA LEU A 18 -15.85 8.40 -22.23
C LEU A 18 -16.12 9.85 -21.80
N GLN A 19 -15.93 10.82 -22.69
CA GLN A 19 -16.30 12.22 -22.45
C GLN A 19 -17.82 12.37 -22.22
N LEU A 20 -18.66 11.69 -23.01
CA LEU A 20 -20.11 11.67 -22.79
C LEU A 20 -20.45 11.04 -21.43
N VAL A 21 -19.78 9.95 -21.06
CA VAL A 21 -19.99 9.29 -19.77
C VAL A 21 -19.63 10.21 -18.60
N ILE A 22 -18.47 10.87 -18.67
CA ILE A 22 -18.03 11.84 -17.68
C ILE A 22 -19.05 12.97 -17.54
N THR A 23 -19.46 13.58 -18.65
CA THR A 23 -20.33 14.75 -18.62
C THR A 23 -21.78 14.44 -18.20
N ARG A 24 -22.29 13.24 -18.50
CA ARG A 24 -23.69 12.87 -18.24
C ARG A 24 -23.89 12.11 -16.93
N TYR A 25 -23.01 11.18 -16.60
CA TYR A 25 -23.24 10.21 -15.52
C TYR A 25 -22.33 10.41 -14.32
N PHE A 26 -21.08 10.84 -14.52
CA PHE A 26 -20.13 10.98 -13.42
C PHE A 26 -20.46 12.13 -12.46
N ARG A 27 -21.43 12.98 -12.81
CA ARG A 27 -21.96 14.02 -11.92
C ARG A 27 -22.64 13.51 -10.66
N TYR A 28 -23.01 12.24 -10.63
CA TYR A 28 -23.69 11.60 -9.50
C TYR A 28 -22.81 10.59 -8.75
N VAL A 29 -21.55 10.43 -9.18
CA VAL A 29 -20.63 9.45 -8.59
C VAL A 29 -20.01 10.04 -7.33
N GLN A 30 -20.33 9.43 -6.18
CA GLN A 30 -19.77 9.82 -4.88
C GLN A 30 -18.50 9.01 -4.55
N GLU A 31 -18.45 7.75 -4.97
CA GLU A 31 -17.30 6.86 -4.77
C GLU A 31 -16.84 6.31 -6.11
N PHE A 32 -15.55 6.42 -6.39
CA PHE A 32 -14.98 6.02 -7.68
C PHE A 32 -13.80 5.08 -7.51
N VAL A 33 -13.95 3.83 -7.96
CA VAL A 33 -12.88 2.83 -8.02
C VAL A 33 -12.44 2.68 -9.46
N VAL A 34 -11.15 2.89 -9.74
CA VAL A 34 -10.68 3.01 -11.12
C VAL A 34 -9.27 2.42 -11.31
N PRO A 35 -9.04 1.60 -12.35
CA PRO A 35 -7.70 1.22 -12.78
C PRO A 35 -6.91 2.43 -13.30
N VAL A 36 -5.63 2.50 -12.98
CA VAL A 36 -4.77 3.64 -13.35
C VAL A 36 -4.69 3.86 -14.86
N ALA A 37 -4.78 2.78 -15.66
CA ALA A 37 -4.85 2.89 -17.11
C ALA A 37 -6.07 3.69 -17.58
N LEU A 38 -7.24 3.44 -16.99
CA LEU A 38 -8.46 4.18 -17.31
C LEU A 38 -8.40 5.60 -16.75
N PHE A 39 -7.90 5.76 -15.52
CA PHE A 39 -7.74 7.07 -14.89
C PHE A 39 -6.82 7.99 -15.70
N ALA A 40 -5.71 7.49 -16.23
CA ALA A 40 -4.81 8.27 -17.09
C ALA A 40 -5.49 8.71 -18.40
N GLN A 41 -6.35 7.87 -18.98
CA GLN A 41 -7.14 8.26 -20.16
C GLN A 41 -8.19 9.32 -19.82
N MET A 42 -8.85 9.18 -18.67
CA MET A 42 -9.80 10.18 -18.16
C MET A 42 -9.10 11.52 -17.90
N HIS A 43 -7.94 11.50 -17.25
CA HIS A 43 -7.11 12.68 -17.00
C HIS A 43 -6.81 13.43 -18.31
N SER A 44 -6.39 12.71 -19.35
CA SER A 44 -6.14 13.31 -20.68
C SER A 44 -7.39 13.94 -21.31
N ILE A 45 -8.58 13.38 -21.07
CA ILE A 45 -9.85 13.98 -21.52
C ILE A 45 -10.19 15.23 -20.68
N LEU A 46 -9.97 15.17 -19.36
CA LEU A 46 -10.17 16.31 -18.47
C LEU A 46 -9.25 17.47 -18.83
N GLU A 47 -7.99 17.21 -19.21
CA GLU A 47 -7.09 18.25 -19.74
C GLU A 47 -7.66 18.96 -20.97
N GLN A 48 -8.27 18.21 -21.90
CA GLN A 48 -8.89 18.79 -23.09
C GLN A 48 -10.18 19.57 -22.75
N MET A 49 -10.91 19.11 -21.74
CA MET A 49 -12.10 19.80 -21.22
C MET A 49 -11.73 21.06 -20.43
N PHE A 50 -10.58 21.08 -19.74
CA PHE A 50 -10.04 22.24 -19.03
C PHE A 50 -9.77 23.39 -19.98
N ALA A 51 -9.15 23.09 -21.13
CA ALA A 51 -8.91 24.07 -22.17
C ALA A 51 -10.19 24.69 -22.75
N LYS A 52 -11.37 24.15 -22.41
CA LYS A 52 -12.69 24.58 -22.88
C LYS A 52 -13.62 25.03 -21.74
N ASP A 53 -13.11 25.26 -20.53
CA ASP A 53 -13.88 25.71 -19.34
C ASP A 53 -15.16 24.90 -19.06
N SER A 54 -15.09 23.57 -19.18
CA SER A 54 -16.29 22.70 -19.12
C SER A 54 -16.83 22.38 -17.70
N GLY A 55 -16.36 23.07 -16.66
CA GLY A 55 -16.76 22.85 -15.26
C GLY A 55 -16.19 21.57 -14.62
N ILE A 56 -16.63 21.27 -13.39
CA ILE A 56 -16.17 20.10 -12.62
C ILE A 56 -16.83 18.82 -13.14
N ALA A 57 -16.03 17.77 -13.37
CA ALA A 57 -16.44 16.49 -13.92
C ALA A 57 -17.26 15.65 -12.93
N MET A 58 -16.79 15.54 -11.67
CA MET A 58 -17.41 14.78 -10.59
C MET A 58 -17.65 15.69 -9.36
N PRO A 59 -18.65 16.59 -9.40
CA PRO A 59 -18.89 17.58 -8.34
C PRO A 59 -19.24 16.99 -6.97
N VAL A 60 -19.73 15.75 -6.90
CA VAL A 60 -20.13 15.07 -5.65
C VAL A 60 -19.18 13.93 -5.25
N LEU A 61 -18.05 13.77 -5.97
CA LEU A 61 -17.04 12.77 -5.63
C LEU A 61 -16.43 13.10 -4.27
N ASP A 62 -16.51 12.13 -3.37
CA ASP A 62 -16.01 12.22 -2.00
C ASP A 62 -14.86 11.23 -1.77
N ARG A 63 -14.91 10.05 -2.40
CA ARG A 63 -13.91 8.99 -2.24
C ARG A 63 -13.40 8.46 -3.56
N ILE A 64 -12.09 8.27 -3.65
CA ILE A 64 -11.47 7.63 -4.82
C ILE A 64 -10.57 6.47 -4.40
N THR A 65 -10.61 5.39 -5.19
CA THR A 65 -9.68 4.28 -5.11
C THR A 65 -9.01 4.09 -6.46
N VAL A 66 -7.69 4.28 -6.51
CA VAL A 66 -6.91 4.06 -7.74
C VAL A 66 -6.13 2.77 -7.62
N GLN A 67 -6.40 1.87 -8.55
CA GLN A 67 -5.78 0.57 -8.64
C GLN A 67 -4.62 0.60 -9.65
N ILE A 68 -3.41 0.25 -9.24
CA ILE A 68 -2.16 0.56 -9.94
C ILE A 68 -1.30 -0.70 -10.10
N GLY A 69 -0.80 -0.96 -11.31
CA GLY A 69 0.08 -2.09 -11.61
C GLY A 69 -0.64 -3.32 -12.15
N GLU A 70 0.13 -4.22 -12.76
CA GLU A 70 -0.34 -5.49 -13.35
C GLU A 70 -1.58 -5.33 -14.25
N GLU A 71 -2.70 -5.99 -13.94
CA GLU A 71 -3.93 -5.95 -14.73
C GLU A 71 -4.60 -4.57 -14.75
N TRP A 72 -4.27 -3.69 -13.81
CA TRP A 72 -4.81 -2.33 -13.73
C TRP A 72 -4.04 -1.32 -14.59
N GLY A 73 -2.89 -1.77 -15.10
CA GLY A 73 -2.04 -1.05 -16.03
C GLY A 73 -0.90 -0.28 -15.36
N PRO A 74 0.02 0.24 -16.18
CA PRO A 74 1.27 0.80 -15.69
C PRO A 74 1.12 2.24 -15.19
N LEU A 75 1.95 2.63 -14.22
CA LEU A 75 2.15 4.00 -13.75
C LEU A 75 3.63 4.39 -13.85
N LEU A 76 4.01 4.69 -15.10
CA LEU A 76 5.34 5.16 -15.47
C LEU A 76 5.40 6.68 -15.50
N VAL A 77 6.62 7.24 -15.53
CA VAL A 77 6.89 8.68 -15.68
C VAL A 77 6.20 9.30 -16.91
N SER A 78 5.93 8.51 -17.95
CA SER A 78 5.22 8.97 -19.15
C SER A 78 3.74 9.32 -18.91
N HIS A 79 3.16 8.89 -17.79
CA HIS A 79 1.81 9.29 -17.41
C HIS A 79 1.90 10.67 -16.77
N ASN A 80 1.66 11.69 -17.59
CA ASN A 80 1.81 13.08 -17.19
C ASN A 80 0.62 13.52 -16.33
N PHE A 81 0.86 13.65 -15.03
CA PHE A 81 -0.05 14.28 -14.07
C PHE A 81 0.47 15.66 -13.61
N ASP A 82 1.41 16.25 -14.34
CA ASP A 82 2.10 17.48 -13.93
C ASP A 82 1.21 18.72 -14.05
N ASN A 83 0.12 18.66 -14.82
CA ASN A 83 -0.88 19.74 -14.85
C ASN A 83 -1.82 19.66 -13.64
N LEU A 84 -1.29 20.04 -12.49
CA LEU A 84 -1.97 20.01 -11.19
C LEU A 84 -3.33 20.75 -11.18
N LYS A 85 -3.50 21.78 -12.03
CA LYS A 85 -4.79 22.51 -12.14
C LYS A 85 -5.95 21.62 -12.59
N VAL A 86 -5.66 20.55 -13.32
CA VAL A 86 -6.65 19.57 -13.79
C VAL A 86 -7.23 18.77 -12.62
N GLY A 87 -6.50 18.64 -11.51
CA GLY A 87 -7.01 18.05 -10.27
C GLY A 87 -8.33 18.68 -9.85
N ARG A 88 -8.40 20.02 -9.86
CA ARG A 88 -9.58 20.80 -9.46
C ARG A 88 -10.78 20.65 -10.42
N MET A 89 -10.56 20.13 -11.63
CA MET A 89 -11.65 19.75 -12.51
C MET A 89 -12.23 18.38 -12.20
N LEU A 90 -11.46 17.48 -11.61
CA LEU A 90 -11.96 16.16 -11.27
C LEU A 90 -13.10 16.29 -10.27
N CYS A 91 -12.83 16.93 -9.13
CA CYS A 91 -13.78 17.13 -8.04
C CYS A 91 -13.41 18.37 -7.23
N LYS A 92 -14.28 18.75 -6.29
CA LYS A 92 -14.02 19.89 -5.39
C LYS A 92 -13.05 19.52 -4.27
N ARG A 93 -13.30 18.38 -3.61
CA ARG A 93 -12.58 17.92 -2.44
C ARG A 93 -12.82 16.44 -2.24
N LEU A 94 -11.77 15.68 -1.91
CA LEU A 94 -11.87 14.28 -1.49
C LEU A 94 -11.78 14.18 0.03
N SER A 95 -12.70 13.44 0.64
CA SER A 95 -12.60 13.03 2.04
C SER A 95 -11.69 11.80 2.20
N GLU A 96 -11.54 10.98 1.16
CA GLU A 96 -10.76 9.75 1.21
C GLU A 96 -10.07 9.42 -0.12
N VAL A 97 -8.79 9.05 -0.03
CA VAL A 97 -7.96 8.59 -1.14
C VAL A 97 -7.36 7.23 -0.80
N ASN A 98 -7.71 6.23 -1.59
CA ASN A 98 -7.19 4.88 -1.51
C ASN A 98 -6.26 4.60 -2.71
N LEU A 99 -5.02 4.19 -2.43
CA LEU A 99 -4.04 3.81 -3.45
C LEU A 99 -3.70 2.34 -3.30
N ASP A 100 -4.13 1.52 -4.26
CA ASP A 100 -3.87 0.09 -4.27
C ASP A 100 -2.80 -0.21 -5.32
N VAL A 101 -1.59 -0.55 -4.87
CA VAL A 101 -0.42 -0.70 -5.73
C VAL A 101 0.06 -2.15 -5.73
N LYS A 102 0.07 -2.77 -6.92
CA LYS A 102 0.72 -4.05 -7.18
C LYS A 102 2.14 -3.82 -7.65
N VAL A 103 3.09 -4.38 -6.91
CA VAL A 103 4.51 -4.31 -7.19
C VAL A 103 4.98 -5.64 -7.74
N SER A 104 5.50 -5.64 -8.96
CA SER A 104 5.89 -6.83 -9.70
C SER A 104 7.33 -6.72 -10.20
N ASP A 105 7.89 -7.83 -10.72
CA ASP A 105 9.24 -7.80 -11.30
C ASP A 105 9.28 -6.97 -12.60
N SER A 106 8.16 -6.92 -13.31
CA SER A 106 7.96 -6.00 -14.43
C SER A 106 7.90 -4.56 -13.91
N GLU A 107 8.72 -3.65 -14.46
CA GLU A 107 8.73 -2.23 -14.07
C GLU A 107 7.44 -1.51 -14.57
N MET A 108 6.29 -1.94 -14.07
CA MET A 108 4.97 -1.42 -14.45
C MET A 108 4.64 -0.16 -13.65
N VAL A 109 5.18 -0.03 -12.44
CA VAL A 109 4.94 1.09 -11.54
C VAL A 109 6.30 1.65 -11.14
N THR A 110 6.45 2.96 -11.25
CA THR A 110 7.68 3.65 -10.82
C THR A 110 7.35 4.62 -9.67
N PRO A 111 8.23 4.79 -8.67
CA PRO A 111 8.03 5.77 -7.60
C PRO A 111 7.86 7.20 -8.14
N CYS A 112 8.48 7.53 -9.27
CA CYS A 112 8.32 8.83 -9.92
C CYS A 112 6.90 9.01 -10.50
N GLY A 113 6.37 8.02 -11.22
CA GLY A 113 4.99 8.05 -11.71
C GLY A 113 3.97 8.10 -10.56
N PHE A 114 4.23 7.31 -9.50
CA PHE A 114 3.44 7.33 -8.28
C PHE A 114 3.48 8.71 -7.60
N ARG A 115 4.65 9.34 -7.50
CA ARG A 115 4.81 10.69 -6.95
C ARG A 115 3.97 11.72 -7.71
N SER A 116 3.96 11.67 -9.05
CA SER A 116 3.15 12.58 -9.87
C SER A 116 1.64 12.37 -9.62
N LEU A 117 1.18 11.13 -9.50
CA LEU A 117 -0.21 10.82 -9.16
C LEU A 117 -0.61 11.35 -7.77
N VAL A 118 0.25 11.17 -6.76
CA VAL A 118 -0.02 11.68 -5.40
C VAL A 118 -0.10 13.20 -5.41
N ARG A 119 0.82 13.89 -6.10
CA ARG A 119 0.79 15.35 -6.25
C ARG A 119 -0.49 15.84 -6.91
N TYR A 120 -0.99 15.11 -7.91
CA TYR A 120 -2.26 15.42 -8.54
C TYR A 120 -3.42 15.36 -7.54
N PHE A 121 -3.48 14.33 -6.71
CA PHE A 121 -4.53 14.24 -5.69
C PHE A 121 -4.38 15.30 -4.60
N LEU A 122 -3.17 15.69 -4.25
CA LEU A 122 -2.92 16.74 -3.26
C LEU A 122 -3.61 18.08 -3.59
N GLU A 123 -3.94 18.34 -4.86
CA GLU A 123 -4.68 19.55 -5.28
C GLU A 123 -6.18 19.56 -4.90
N VAL A 124 -6.72 18.39 -4.54
CA VAL A 124 -8.13 18.21 -4.17
C VAL A 124 -8.30 17.57 -2.80
N THR A 125 -7.24 17.54 -2.00
CA THR A 125 -7.26 17.05 -0.62
C THR A 125 -6.90 18.15 0.36
N ASP A 126 -7.23 17.95 1.62
CA ASP A 126 -6.85 18.81 2.74
C ASP A 126 -6.23 17.95 3.87
N PRO A 127 -5.79 18.58 4.99
CA PRO A 127 -5.22 17.83 6.11
C PRO A 127 -6.19 16.86 6.81
N GLU A 128 -7.51 16.98 6.59
CA GLU A 128 -8.52 16.08 7.13
C GLU A 128 -8.78 14.87 6.22
N THR A 129 -8.35 14.93 4.95
CA THR A 129 -8.48 13.82 4.01
C THR A 129 -7.79 12.56 4.53
N ILE A 130 -8.50 11.44 4.49
CA ILE A 130 -8.01 10.12 4.87
C ILE A 130 -7.22 9.52 3.70
N TRP A 131 -5.95 9.19 3.92
CA TRP A 131 -5.10 8.53 2.94
C TRP A 131 -4.82 7.08 3.34
N ASN A 132 -5.15 6.13 2.47
CA ASN A 132 -4.84 4.72 2.68
C ASN A 132 -3.97 4.19 1.52
N LEU A 133 -2.97 3.38 1.87
CA LEU A 133 -2.06 2.76 0.91
C LEU A 133 -2.06 1.25 1.11
N THR A 134 -2.42 0.51 0.07
CA THR A 134 -2.26 -0.94 -0.02
C THR A 134 -1.11 -1.26 -0.96
N LEU A 135 -0.15 -2.04 -0.49
CA LEU A 135 0.97 -2.54 -1.29
C LEU A 135 0.87 -4.07 -1.38
N GLU A 136 0.69 -4.58 -2.58
CA GLU A 136 0.60 -6.01 -2.88
C GLU A 136 1.85 -6.47 -3.62
N ASP A 137 2.51 -7.49 -3.07
CA ASP A 137 3.75 -8.03 -3.60
C ASP A 137 3.47 -9.17 -4.58
N CYS A 138 3.75 -8.88 -5.84
CA CYS A 138 3.71 -9.82 -6.96
C CYS A 138 5.13 -10.20 -7.43
N THR A 139 6.19 -9.74 -6.77
CA THR A 139 7.57 -10.01 -7.18
C THR A 139 7.96 -11.47 -6.99
N THR A 140 8.99 -11.91 -7.70
CA THR A 140 9.57 -13.26 -7.53
C THR A 140 10.33 -13.40 -6.22
N MET A 141 11.05 -12.36 -5.80
CA MET A 141 11.99 -12.44 -4.68
C MET A 141 11.39 -12.07 -3.32
N GLY A 142 10.20 -11.47 -3.31
CA GLY A 142 9.59 -10.99 -2.08
C GLY A 142 10.10 -9.61 -1.65
N GLN A 143 9.58 -9.11 -0.54
CA GLN A 143 9.92 -7.79 0.03
C GLN A 143 10.97 -7.92 1.14
N GLY A 144 11.81 -8.95 1.04
CA GLY A 144 12.90 -9.20 1.98
C GLY A 144 13.93 -8.10 1.94
N TYR A 145 14.93 -8.13 2.82
CA TYR A 145 15.94 -7.09 2.84
C TYR A 145 16.65 -6.96 1.49
N HIS A 146 16.34 -5.89 0.77
CA HIS A 146 17.15 -5.42 -0.35
C HIS A 146 18.26 -4.57 0.25
N GLY A 147 19.50 -5.04 0.16
CA GLY A 147 20.64 -4.29 0.68
C GLY A 147 20.75 -2.90 0.04
N PRO A 148 21.46 -1.94 0.66
CA PRO A 148 21.65 -0.60 0.11
C PRO A 148 22.17 -0.59 -1.34
N ALA A 149 22.98 -1.59 -1.71
CA ALA A 149 23.46 -1.79 -3.07
C ALA A 149 22.33 -2.11 -4.06
N ASP A 150 21.39 -2.98 -3.68
CA ASP A 150 20.28 -3.42 -4.51
C ASP A 150 19.12 -2.43 -4.52
N PHE A 151 18.98 -1.65 -3.44
CA PHE A 151 17.92 -0.66 -3.29
C PHE A 151 17.89 0.33 -4.45
N SER A 152 19.05 0.79 -4.92
CA SER A 152 19.14 1.74 -6.04
C SER A 152 18.60 1.19 -7.37
N ARG A 153 18.79 -0.11 -7.62
CA ARG A 153 18.40 -0.79 -8.87
C ARG A 153 16.98 -1.32 -8.83
N CYS A 154 16.51 -1.73 -7.64
CA CYS A 154 15.20 -2.35 -7.45
C CYS A 154 14.17 -1.40 -6.82
N ARG A 155 14.36 -0.08 -6.88
CA ARG A 155 13.45 0.91 -6.25
C ARG A 155 11.98 0.72 -6.64
N ASN A 156 11.72 0.31 -7.88
CA ASN A 156 10.39 0.10 -8.42
C ASN A 156 9.72 -1.16 -7.84
N GLN A 157 10.51 -2.09 -7.32
CA GLN A 157 10.11 -3.42 -6.85
C GLN A 157 9.98 -3.51 -5.32
N VAL A 158 10.27 -2.42 -4.60
CA VAL A 158 10.30 -2.41 -3.13
C VAL A 158 9.23 -1.48 -2.53
N PHE A 159 8.46 -2.02 -1.59
CA PHE A 159 7.36 -1.34 -0.91
C PHE A 159 7.76 0.01 -0.29
N ILE A 160 8.92 0.04 0.37
CA ILE A 160 9.40 1.23 1.08
C ILE A 160 9.58 2.46 0.17
N SER A 161 9.84 2.28 -1.13
CA SER A 161 9.92 3.41 -2.07
C SER A 161 8.59 4.15 -2.18
N TYR A 162 7.48 3.42 -2.21
CA TYR A 162 6.14 4.00 -2.33
C TYR A 162 5.70 4.67 -1.02
N VAL A 163 5.98 4.03 0.11
CA VAL A 163 5.74 4.62 1.44
C VAL A 163 6.54 5.92 1.61
N ARG A 164 7.85 5.90 1.32
CA ARG A 164 8.69 7.11 1.38
C ARG A 164 8.17 8.20 0.45
N THR A 165 7.69 7.84 -0.74
CA THR A 165 7.11 8.83 -1.68
C THR A 165 5.94 9.61 -1.08
N LEU A 166 5.02 8.95 -0.37
CA LEU A 166 3.91 9.63 0.32
C LEU A 166 4.43 10.51 1.46
N LEU A 167 5.32 9.97 2.30
CA LEU A 167 5.87 10.68 3.46
C LEU A 167 6.70 11.92 3.03
N ASP A 168 7.46 11.82 1.96
CA ASP A 168 8.25 12.92 1.38
C ASP A 168 7.37 14.04 0.78
N LEU A 169 6.11 13.73 0.46
CA LEU A 169 5.11 14.70 0.04
C LEU A 169 4.29 15.26 1.21
N GLY A 170 4.60 14.86 2.45
CA GLY A 170 3.89 15.30 3.64
C GLY A 170 2.53 14.64 3.86
N VAL A 171 2.24 13.54 3.16
CA VAL A 171 0.98 12.81 3.32
C VAL A 171 0.99 12.05 4.64
N ALA A 172 -0.02 12.32 5.50
CA ALA A 172 -0.27 11.54 6.70
C ALA A 172 -1.06 10.28 6.34
N ILE A 173 -0.40 9.12 6.40
CA ILE A 173 -1.02 7.84 6.05
C ILE A 173 -1.94 7.41 7.20
N ASN A 174 -3.22 7.25 6.94
CA ASN A 174 -4.15 6.66 7.90
C ASN A 174 -3.94 5.14 7.98
N ARG A 175 -4.07 4.42 6.87
CA ARG A 175 -3.87 2.96 6.84
C ARG A 175 -2.77 2.57 5.86
N LEU A 176 -1.83 1.73 6.32
CA LEU A 176 -0.85 1.06 5.48
C LEU A 176 -1.06 -0.45 5.54
N THR A 177 -1.32 -1.06 4.39
CA THR A 177 -1.55 -2.51 4.27
C THR A 177 -0.46 -3.13 3.39
N LEU A 178 0.26 -4.12 3.92
CA LEU A 178 1.36 -4.81 3.23
C LEU A 178 0.98 -6.28 3.00
N LEU A 179 0.83 -6.66 1.74
CA LEU A 179 0.29 -7.97 1.33
C LEU A 179 1.30 -8.76 0.50
N ASP A 180 1.38 -10.08 0.73
CA ASP A 180 2.05 -11.02 -0.19
C ASP A 180 1.03 -11.97 -0.81
N LYS A 181 0.72 -11.79 -2.09
CA LYS A 181 -0.22 -12.66 -2.81
C LYS A 181 0.35 -14.05 -3.05
N ARG A 182 1.67 -14.17 -3.10
CA ARG A 182 2.40 -15.42 -3.33
C ARG A 182 2.74 -16.12 -2.02
N LYS A 183 2.28 -15.58 -0.89
CA LYS A 183 2.45 -16.20 0.41
C LYS A 183 1.79 -17.56 0.43
N ILE A 184 2.63 -18.55 0.60
CA ILE A 184 2.21 -19.93 0.78
C ILE A 184 1.74 -20.06 2.23
N SER A 185 0.64 -20.77 2.46
CA SER A 185 0.18 -21.03 3.82
C SER A 185 1.33 -21.62 4.66
N PRO A 186 1.48 -21.21 5.92
CA PRO A 186 2.52 -21.72 6.80
C PRO A 186 2.73 -23.23 6.81
N TYR A 187 1.64 -23.99 6.68
CA TYR A 187 1.66 -25.45 6.60
C TYR A 187 2.37 -25.97 5.34
N MET A 188 2.06 -25.38 4.18
CA MET A 188 2.66 -25.80 2.92
C MET A 188 4.16 -25.50 2.88
N MET A 189 4.65 -24.56 3.68
CA MET A 189 6.09 -24.33 3.84
C MET A 189 6.81 -25.46 4.56
N VAL A 190 6.16 -26.16 5.48
CA VAL A 190 6.73 -27.35 6.13
C VAL A 190 6.79 -28.52 5.15
N MET A 191 5.83 -28.58 4.22
CA MET A 191 5.72 -29.69 3.26
C MET A 191 6.48 -29.46 1.95
N SER A 192 6.84 -28.22 1.62
CA SER A 192 7.55 -27.86 0.37
C SER A 192 8.87 -27.18 0.70
N LEU A 193 9.94 -27.52 -0.02
CA LEU A 193 11.26 -26.85 0.06
C LEU A 193 11.23 -25.41 -0.50
N ASN A 194 10.05 -24.79 -0.58
CA ASN A 194 9.89 -23.45 -1.10
C ASN A 194 10.53 -22.43 -0.14
N LYS A 195 11.25 -21.46 -0.70
CA LYS A 195 11.87 -20.40 0.09
C LYS A 195 10.78 -19.58 0.79
N ARG A 196 10.94 -19.38 2.10
CA ARG A 196 10.14 -18.44 2.89
C ARG A 196 10.27 -17.06 2.26
N ARG A 197 9.14 -16.46 1.93
CA ARG A 197 9.06 -15.05 1.53
C ARG A 197 8.90 -14.26 2.80
N SER A 198 9.66 -13.20 2.99
CA SER A 198 9.54 -12.36 4.18
C SER A 198 9.61 -10.89 3.84
N ILE A 199 9.00 -10.03 4.64
CA ILE A 199 9.14 -8.58 4.54
C ILE A 199 10.23 -8.07 5.49
N TYR A 200 11.01 -7.09 5.03
CA TYR A 200 11.86 -6.28 5.89
C TYR A 200 11.07 -5.13 6.53
N MET A 201 11.04 -5.07 7.86
CA MET A 201 10.27 -4.03 8.57
C MET A 201 11.07 -2.73 8.70
N TYR A 202 10.81 -1.78 7.81
CA TYR A 202 11.39 -0.43 7.85
C TYR A 202 10.72 0.44 8.93
N PRO A 203 11.46 1.35 9.61
CA PRO A 203 10.88 2.27 10.59
C PRO A 203 9.73 3.12 10.02
N GLU A 204 9.82 3.53 8.75
CA GLU A 204 8.84 4.37 8.07
C GLU A 204 7.46 3.73 7.97
N PHE A 205 7.35 2.39 8.04
CA PHE A 205 6.05 1.72 8.08
C PHE A 205 5.25 2.07 9.35
N LYS A 206 5.91 2.50 10.43
CA LYS A 206 5.24 3.03 11.64
C LYS A 206 4.72 4.46 11.47
N ARG A 207 5.02 5.16 10.36
CA ARG A 207 4.52 6.52 10.09
C ARG A 207 3.13 6.49 9.45
N CYS A 208 2.25 5.67 10.02
CA CYS A 208 0.83 5.60 9.69
C CYS A 208 0.02 5.45 10.98
N ARG A 209 -1.31 5.56 10.93
CA ARG A 209 -2.18 5.32 12.10
C ARG A 209 -2.45 3.84 12.33
N GLU A 210 -2.71 3.10 11.26
CA GLU A 210 -3.00 1.66 11.28
C GLU A 210 -2.06 0.93 10.32
N LEU A 211 -1.30 -0.04 10.84
CA LEU A 211 -0.39 -0.87 10.06
C LEU A 211 -0.89 -2.32 10.03
N PHE A 212 -1.24 -2.81 8.84
CA PHE A 212 -1.66 -4.18 8.60
C PHE A 212 -0.59 -4.93 7.81
N VAL A 213 -0.13 -6.06 8.33
CA VAL A 213 0.92 -6.89 7.71
C VAL A 213 0.38 -8.29 7.46
N CYS A 214 0.04 -8.58 6.21
CA CYS A 214 -0.32 -9.90 5.71
C CYS A 214 0.87 -10.53 4.97
N TYR A 215 2.05 -10.42 5.57
CA TYR A 215 3.34 -10.86 5.05
C TYR A 215 4.13 -11.48 6.21
N ASP A 216 4.78 -12.63 6.00
CA ASP A 216 5.75 -13.15 6.99
C ASP A 216 6.81 -12.08 7.33
N ILE A 217 6.90 -11.70 8.59
CA ILE A 217 7.86 -10.73 9.09
C ILE A 217 9.19 -11.46 9.31
N GLY A 218 10.16 -11.16 8.45
CA GLY A 218 11.50 -11.73 8.51
C GLY A 218 12.41 -10.84 9.33
N LEU A 219 13.29 -10.13 8.63
CA LEU A 219 14.21 -9.18 9.23
C LEU A 219 13.45 -7.91 9.66
N VAL A 220 13.59 -7.54 10.91
CA VAL A 220 13.16 -6.25 11.41
C VAL A 220 14.39 -5.38 11.41
N ALA A 221 14.35 -4.15 10.87
CA ALA A 221 15.49 -3.25 10.90
C ALA A 221 15.93 -3.02 12.36
N PRO A 222 16.97 -3.69 12.88
CA PRO A 222 17.48 -3.35 14.19
C PRO A 222 18.38 -2.12 13.94
N ILE A 223 18.38 -1.13 14.82
CA ILE A 223 19.48 -0.15 14.92
C ILE A 223 19.41 1.11 14.00
N PHE A 224 18.36 1.38 13.20
CA PHE A 224 18.26 2.66 12.46
C PHE A 224 17.21 3.67 12.96
N ALA A 225 16.31 3.26 13.85
CA ALA A 225 15.59 4.27 14.62
C ALA A 225 16.63 4.83 15.60
N HIS A 226 16.96 6.11 15.49
CA HIS A 226 17.70 6.75 16.57
C HIS A 226 16.89 6.53 17.86
N GLU A 227 17.52 6.38 19.02
CA GLU A 227 16.81 6.18 20.31
C GLU A 227 15.73 7.26 20.57
N ASN A 228 15.82 8.39 19.86
CA ASN A 228 14.90 9.51 19.92
C ASN A 228 13.76 9.49 18.87
N ASP A 229 13.77 8.57 17.91
CA ASP A 229 12.72 8.49 16.89
C ASP A 229 11.44 7.96 17.51
N ARG A 230 10.47 8.86 17.72
CA ARG A 230 9.14 8.54 18.24
C ARG A 230 8.11 8.50 17.13
N PHE A 231 7.53 7.33 16.90
CA PHE A 231 6.48 7.11 15.91
C PHE A 231 5.11 7.30 16.56
N THR A 232 4.74 8.55 16.82
CA THR A 232 3.51 8.90 17.55
C THR A 232 2.22 8.67 16.76
N SER A 233 2.32 8.51 15.44
CA SER A 233 1.15 8.29 14.58
C SER A 233 0.51 6.91 14.78
N LEU A 234 1.32 5.87 14.99
CA LEU A 234 0.85 4.49 15.02
C LEU A 234 0.02 4.20 16.27
N GLN A 235 -1.20 3.72 16.04
CA GLN A 235 -2.19 3.37 17.08
C GLN A 235 -2.58 1.90 17.04
N VAL A 236 -2.63 1.32 15.83
CA VAL A 236 -3.05 -0.07 15.60
C VAL A 236 -1.96 -0.79 14.78
N PHE A 237 -1.56 -1.96 15.26
CA PHE A 237 -0.69 -2.88 14.53
C PHE A 237 -1.37 -4.24 14.42
N GLU A 238 -1.58 -4.73 13.22
CA GLU A 238 -2.20 -6.03 12.96
C GLU A 238 -1.31 -6.89 12.08
N VAL A 239 -1.13 -8.14 12.50
CA VAL A 239 -0.40 -9.17 11.75
C VAL A 239 -1.38 -10.27 11.42
N ASP A 240 -1.64 -10.49 10.14
CA ASP A 240 -2.61 -11.48 9.69
C ASP A 240 -1.94 -12.64 8.96
N GLU A 241 -2.30 -13.86 9.37
CA GLU A 241 -1.81 -15.15 8.88
C GLU A 241 -0.28 -15.27 8.78
N SER A 242 0.51 -14.43 9.46
CA SER A 242 1.94 -14.25 9.21
C SER A 242 2.83 -14.82 10.30
N HIS A 243 3.97 -15.39 9.88
CA HIS A 243 5.05 -15.72 10.81
C HIS A 243 5.81 -14.46 11.21
N VAL A 244 6.23 -14.42 12.45
CA VAL A 244 7.22 -13.46 12.93
C VAL A 244 8.46 -14.25 13.29
N LEU A 245 9.51 -14.15 12.47
CA LEU A 245 10.74 -14.93 12.69
C LEU A 245 11.49 -14.49 13.93
N TYR A 246 11.52 -13.17 14.18
CA TYR A 246 12.22 -12.57 15.32
C TYR A 246 11.25 -11.75 16.17
N LYS A 247 10.53 -12.43 17.07
CA LYS A 247 9.52 -11.80 17.93
C LYS A 247 10.08 -10.69 18.81
N ARG A 248 11.29 -10.87 19.38
CA ARG A 248 11.94 -9.86 20.23
C ARG A 248 12.20 -8.59 19.45
N ASP A 249 12.80 -8.73 18.27
CA ASP A 249 13.14 -7.61 17.39
C ASP A 249 11.87 -6.86 16.93
N LEU A 250 10.77 -7.57 16.67
CA LEU A 250 9.49 -6.92 16.36
C LEU A 250 8.94 -6.13 17.56
N LEU A 251 9.00 -6.68 18.78
CA LEU A 251 8.54 -5.98 19.97
C LEU A 251 9.41 -4.74 20.26
N GLU A 252 10.72 -4.84 20.08
CA GLU A 252 11.65 -3.72 20.18
C GLU A 252 11.34 -2.66 19.11
N TYR A 253 11.12 -3.07 17.86
CA TYR A 253 10.72 -2.17 16.79
C TYR A 253 9.44 -1.40 17.10
N LEU A 254 8.43 -2.06 17.68
CA LEU A 254 7.17 -1.44 18.08
C LEU A 254 7.29 -0.58 19.35
N SER A 255 8.32 -0.79 20.18
CA SER A 255 8.50 -0.05 21.44
C SER A 255 8.67 1.47 21.25
N SER A 256 9.15 1.89 20.07
CA SER A 256 9.29 3.30 19.68
C SER A 256 8.00 3.94 19.15
N ALA A 257 6.88 3.22 19.15
CA ALA A 257 5.54 3.75 18.87
C ALA A 257 4.76 3.96 20.19
N PRO A 258 4.90 5.11 20.87
CA PRO A 258 4.34 5.31 22.21
C PRO A 258 2.80 5.30 22.25
N ASN A 259 2.16 5.61 21.12
CA ASN A 259 0.69 5.68 21.01
C ASN A 259 0.06 4.37 20.54
N LEU A 260 0.85 3.30 20.37
CA LEU A 260 0.35 1.99 20.00
C LEU A 260 -0.53 1.44 21.13
N GLY A 261 -1.85 1.51 20.92
CA GLY A 261 -2.86 1.08 21.87
C GLY A 261 -3.33 -0.35 21.62
N GLU A 262 -3.25 -0.80 20.36
CA GLU A 262 -3.78 -2.09 19.95
C GLU A 262 -2.78 -2.87 19.08
N MET A 263 -2.52 -4.12 19.48
CA MET A 263 -1.77 -5.11 18.71
C MET A 263 -2.65 -6.34 18.49
N ARG A 264 -2.92 -6.66 17.24
CA ARG A 264 -3.71 -7.83 16.83
C ARG A 264 -2.84 -8.83 16.09
N VAL A 265 -3.06 -10.10 16.40
CA VAL A 265 -2.50 -11.20 15.64
C VAL A 265 -3.65 -12.07 15.21
N VAL A 266 -3.95 -12.03 13.92
CA VAL A 266 -5.04 -12.78 13.32
C VAL A 266 -4.47 -14.11 12.83
N VAL A 267 -5.07 -15.18 13.31
CA VAL A 267 -4.71 -16.56 12.97
C VAL A 267 -5.90 -17.18 12.25
N PRO A 268 -5.72 -17.79 11.06
CA PRO A 268 -6.83 -18.32 10.30
C PRO A 268 -7.62 -19.35 11.10
N ALA A 269 -8.96 -19.35 11.03
CA ALA A 269 -9.80 -20.30 11.78
C ALA A 269 -9.48 -21.78 11.47
N THR A 270 -8.97 -22.05 10.26
CA THR A 270 -8.53 -23.40 9.85
C THR A 270 -7.23 -23.84 10.53
N TRP A 271 -6.45 -22.91 11.09
CA TRP A 271 -5.22 -23.18 11.82
C TRP A 271 -5.48 -24.04 13.05
N SER A 272 -6.39 -23.62 13.93
CA SER A 272 -6.69 -24.31 15.19
C SER A 272 -7.14 -25.75 14.95
N ARG A 273 -7.99 -25.96 13.94
CA ARG A 273 -8.48 -27.29 13.54
C ARG A 273 -7.38 -28.18 12.92
N ARG A 274 -6.41 -27.59 12.21
CA ARG A 274 -5.32 -28.33 11.57
C ARG A 274 -4.18 -28.65 12.53
N VAL A 275 -3.85 -27.75 13.46
CA VAL A 275 -2.86 -27.98 14.53
C VAL A 275 -3.31 -29.13 15.43
N SER A 276 -4.60 -29.20 15.78
CA SER A 276 -5.14 -30.31 16.58
C SER A 276 -5.06 -31.68 15.90
N THR A 277 -4.98 -31.73 14.57
CA THR A 277 -4.92 -32.97 13.79
C THR A 277 -3.51 -33.36 13.34
N CYS A 278 -2.51 -32.50 13.57
CA CYS A 278 -1.14 -32.77 13.13
C CYS A 278 -0.40 -33.64 14.14
N THR A 279 -0.14 -34.90 13.77
CA THR A 279 0.51 -35.92 14.60
C THR A 279 2.03 -35.85 14.62
N LYS A 280 2.66 -35.07 13.72
CA LYS A 280 4.12 -34.87 13.67
C LYS A 280 4.47 -33.52 14.31
N GLY A 281 5.63 -33.44 14.96
CA GLY A 281 6.22 -32.24 15.58
C GLY A 281 6.51 -31.05 14.64
N CYS A 282 5.78 -30.92 13.54
CA CYS A 282 5.82 -29.81 12.58
C CYS A 282 5.57 -28.45 13.25
N PHE A 283 4.78 -28.43 14.33
CA PHE A 283 4.43 -27.20 15.05
C PHE A 283 5.15 -27.03 16.39
N THR A 284 5.98 -27.99 16.81
CA THR A 284 6.85 -27.85 18.00
C THR A 284 8.13 -27.08 17.70
N ASN A 285 8.38 -26.72 16.45
CA ASN A 285 9.48 -25.83 16.07
C ASN A 285 9.20 -24.40 16.61
N PRO A 286 10.15 -23.77 17.33
CA PRO A 286 10.09 -22.38 17.78
C PRO A 286 9.58 -21.39 16.74
N ASP A 287 9.87 -21.62 15.45
CA ASP A 287 9.47 -20.78 14.32
C ASP A 287 7.94 -20.64 14.14
N PHE A 288 7.16 -21.60 14.66
CA PHE A 288 5.69 -21.63 14.57
C PHE A 288 5.01 -21.37 15.93
N ALA A 289 5.79 -21.14 16.99
CA ALA A 289 5.30 -20.96 18.35
C ALA A 289 4.89 -19.51 18.66
N CYS A 290 5.07 -18.59 17.72
CA CYS A 290 5.13 -17.14 17.99
C CYS A 290 3.90 -16.56 18.70
N PHE A 291 2.72 -17.19 18.58
CA PHE A 291 1.49 -16.74 19.23
C PHE A 291 0.59 -17.88 19.76
N ARG A 292 1.17 -19.03 20.15
CA ARG A 292 0.40 -20.17 20.69
C ARG A 292 -0.48 -19.82 21.90
N ASN A 293 -0.15 -18.76 22.61
CA ASN A 293 -1.01 -18.20 23.65
C ASN A 293 -1.50 -16.84 23.18
N THR A 294 -2.80 -16.77 22.89
CA THR A 294 -3.62 -15.55 22.83
C THR A 294 -3.07 -14.44 23.70
N VAL A 295 -2.57 -13.39 23.04
CA VAL A 295 -2.32 -12.11 23.68
C VAL A 295 -3.40 -11.16 23.18
N HIS A 296 -4.55 -11.14 23.86
CA HIS A 296 -5.35 -9.92 23.94
C HIS A 296 -4.63 -8.99 24.93
N VAL A 297 -3.65 -8.21 24.47
CA VAL A 297 -3.26 -7.02 25.25
C VAL A 297 -4.32 -5.96 25.00
N ARG A 298 -5.39 -5.96 25.80
CA ARG A 298 -6.04 -4.69 26.15
C ARG A 298 -5.10 -4.00 27.12
N ARG A 299 -4.36 -2.97 26.66
CA ARG A 299 -3.63 -2.06 27.54
C ARG A 299 -4.64 -1.18 28.28
N SER A 300 -5.28 -1.74 29.30
CA SER A 300 -5.88 -0.97 30.39
C SER A 300 -4.92 -1.02 31.57
N ALA A 301 -3.82 -0.29 31.48
CA ALA A 301 -2.96 -0.02 32.64
C ALA A 301 -2.34 1.35 32.48
N LYS A 302 -2.80 2.29 33.30
CA LYS A 302 -2.12 3.55 33.59
C LYS A 302 -0.68 3.23 33.98
N LEU A 303 0.29 3.72 33.21
CA LEU A 303 1.69 3.80 33.63
C LEU A 303 1.77 4.85 34.75
N GLN A 304 1.90 4.41 35.99
CA GLN A 304 2.49 5.22 37.06
C GLN A 304 3.98 4.91 37.14
N LYS A 305 4.76 5.98 36.95
CA LYS A 305 6.19 6.24 37.23
C LYS A 305 7.13 5.07 37.44
#